data_AF-A0A960D066-F1
#
_entry.id   AF-A0A960D066-F1
#
_cell.length_a   1.000
_cell.length_b   1.000
_cell.length_c   1.000
_cell.angle_alpha   90.00
_cell.angle_beta   90.00
_cell.angle_gamma   90.00
#
_symmetry.space_group_name_H-M   'P 1'
#
loop_
_entity.id
_entity.type
_entity.pdbx_description
1 polymer ?
#
loop_
_entity_poly.entity_id
_entity_poly.type
_entity_poly.pdbx_seq_one_letter_code
_entity_poly.pdbx_strand_id
1 'polypeptide(L)' 'LNFGGTPAGIDARAVVDSGVLPIINTGIAHKQAGVGQIGAGITTAPMACFEGAVTALAGELR' A
#
# COMPACT_ATOMS: atom_id res chain seq x y z
N LEU A 1 7.54 -18.98 7.75
CA LEU A 1 8.52 -17.87 7.77
C LEU A 1 9.87 -18.24 8.40
N ASN A 2 10.10 -19.46 8.92
CA ASN A 2 11.42 -19.89 9.45
C ASN A 2 12.10 -18.88 10.42
N PHE A 3 11.31 -18.27 11.30
CA PHE A 3 11.76 -17.18 12.20
C PHE A 3 12.39 -15.97 11.50
N GLY A 4 12.15 -15.80 10.20
CA GLY A 4 12.49 -14.59 9.45
C GLY A 4 11.71 -13.39 10.00
N GLY A 5 12.37 -12.24 10.03
CA GLY A 5 11.75 -10.99 10.47
C GLY A 5 10.55 -10.59 9.60
N THR A 6 9.68 -9.75 10.16
CA THR A 6 8.57 -9.15 9.43
C THR A 6 9.12 -8.30 8.27
N PRO A 7 8.58 -8.41 7.04
CA PRO A 7 8.95 -7.52 5.95
C PRO A 7 8.76 -6.05 6.36
N ALA A 8 9.79 -5.23 6.17
CA ALA A 8 9.80 -3.83 6.54
C ALA A 8 10.40 -2.98 5.40
N GLY A 9 9.86 -1.78 5.22
CA GLY A 9 10.27 -0.86 4.14
C GLY A 9 9.65 -1.24 2.80
N ILE A 10 8.56 -0.57 2.44
CA ILE A 10 7.99 -0.66 1.09
C ILE A 10 8.81 0.29 0.20
N ASP A 11 9.62 -0.25 -0.71
CA ASP A 11 10.34 0.55 -1.70
C ASP A 11 9.42 0.87 -2.89
N ALA A 12 9.09 2.15 -3.06
CA ALA A 12 8.22 2.62 -4.13
C ALA A 12 8.77 2.29 -5.53
N ARG A 13 10.10 2.28 -5.71
CA ARG A 13 10.72 1.93 -7.01
C ARG A 13 10.51 0.46 -7.32
N ALA A 14 10.73 -0.41 -6.34
CA ALA A 14 10.51 -1.84 -6.51
C ALA A 14 9.04 -2.18 -6.80
N VAL A 15 8.09 -1.45 -6.21
CA VAL A 15 6.65 -1.59 -6.53
C VAL A 15 6.37 -1.22 -7.98
N VAL A 16 6.89 -0.09 -8.46
CA VAL A 16 6.71 0.36 -9.85
C VAL A 16 7.39 -0.61 -10.83
N ASP A 17 8.64 -0.99 -10.57
CA ASP A 17 9.44 -1.84 -11.44
C ASP A 17 8.85 -3.26 -11.57
N SER A 18 8.31 -3.81 -10.48
CA SER A 18 7.74 -5.16 -10.45
C SER A 18 6.26 -5.22 -10.85
N GLY A 19 5.54 -4.09 -10.78
CA GLY A 19 4.08 -4.06 -10.92
C GLY A 19 3.32 -4.73 -9.76
N VAL A 20 4.01 -5.16 -8.69
CA VAL A 20 3.40 -5.84 -7.55
C VAL A 20 3.04 -4.83 -6.46
N LEU A 21 1.75 -4.70 -6.17
CA LEU A 21 1.25 -3.79 -5.15
C LEU A 21 1.30 -4.41 -3.74
N PRO A 22 1.59 -3.60 -2.70
CA PRO A 22 1.48 -4.03 -1.31
C PRO A 22 0.06 -4.45 -0.96
N ILE A 23 -0.06 -5.62 -0.33
CA ILE A 23 -1.32 -6.19 0.12
C ILE A 23 -1.68 -5.63 1.51
N ILE A 24 -2.89 -5.11 1.65
CA ILE A 24 -3.41 -4.51 2.88
C ILE A 24 -4.63 -5.30 3.33
N ASN A 25 -4.56 -5.89 4.52
CA ASN A 25 -5.73 -6.44 5.20
C ASN A 25 -6.43 -5.31 5.97
N THR A 26 -7.74 -5.14 5.79
CA THR A 26 -8.50 -4.07 6.45
C THR A 26 -9.93 -4.48 6.78
N GLY A 27 -10.55 -3.76 7.72
CA GLY A 27 -11.98 -3.83 7.98
C GLY A 27 -12.76 -3.06 6.91
N ILE A 28 -13.95 -3.56 6.55
CA ILE A 28 -14.88 -2.87 5.65
C ILE A 28 -15.85 -2.08 6.51
N ALA A 29 -15.72 -0.76 6.53
CA ALA A 29 -16.65 0.14 7.20
C ALA A 29 -17.91 0.35 6.36
N HIS A 30 -19.07 0.41 7.01
CA HIS A 30 -20.32 0.78 6.35
C HIS A 30 -20.27 2.24 5.89
N LYS A 31 -20.92 2.53 4.76
CA LYS A 31 -20.92 3.88 4.16
C LYS A 31 -21.63 4.92 5.03
N GLN A 32 -22.68 4.53 5.74
CA GLN A 32 -23.43 5.44 6.63
C GLN A 32 -22.72 5.58 7.97
N ALA A 33 -22.56 6.82 8.43
CA ALA A 33 -21.95 7.14 9.72
C ALA A 33 -22.73 6.49 10.87
N GLY A 34 -22.01 6.02 11.90
CA GLY A 34 -22.58 5.42 13.09
C GLY A 34 -22.89 3.92 13.02
N VAL A 35 -22.88 3.30 11.83
CA VAL A 35 -23.11 1.85 11.69
C VAL A 35 -21.87 1.03 12.08
N GLY A 36 -20.68 1.50 11.72
CA GLY A 36 -19.41 0.83 12.04
C GLY A 36 -18.97 -0.21 11.01
N GLN A 37 -18.17 -1.19 11.45
CA GLN A 37 -17.60 -2.22 10.59
C GLN A 37 -18.64 -3.29 10.22
N ILE A 38 -18.69 -3.66 8.94
CA ILE A 38 -19.63 -4.66 8.37
C ILE A 38 -18.92 -5.85 7.72
N GLY A 39 -17.60 -5.89 7.74
CA GLY A 39 -16.82 -6.99 7.17
C GLY A 39 -15.33 -6.77 7.27
N ALA A 40 -14.56 -7.61 6.60
CA ALA A 40 -13.12 -7.50 6.45
C ALA A 40 -12.70 -8.01 5.07
N GLY A 41 -11.56 -7.55 4.57
CA GLY A 41 -11.08 -7.96 3.26
C GLY A 41 -9.65 -7.50 2.99
N ILE A 42 -9.22 -7.77 1.76
CA ILE A 42 -7.92 -7.39 1.24
C ILE A 42 -8.10 -6.25 0.23
N THR A 43 -7.20 -5.29 0.26
CA THR A 43 -7.11 -4.20 -0.71
C THR A 43 -5.65 -3.86 -1.00
N THR A 44 -5.43 -2.93 -1.93
CA THR A 44 -4.13 -2.39 -2.29
C THR A 44 -4.19 -0.86 -2.34
N ALA A 45 -3.06 -0.19 -2.14
CA ALA A 45 -2.95 1.22 -2.50
C ALA A 45 -2.92 1.37 -4.05
N PRO A 46 -3.42 2.48 -4.62
CA PRO A 46 -3.33 2.73 -6.06
C PRO A 46 -1.88 2.83 -6.54
N MET A 47 -1.57 2.24 -7.71
CA MET A 47 -0.22 2.31 -8.32
C MET A 47 0.27 3.76 -8.49
N ALA A 48 -0.65 4.67 -8.84
CA ALA A 48 -0.35 6.10 -9.03
C ALA A 48 0.29 6.77 -7.79
N CYS A 49 0.05 6.26 -6.58
CA CYS A 49 0.71 6.77 -5.38
C CYS A 49 2.22 6.50 -5.41
N PHE A 50 2.63 5.32 -5.90
CA PHE A 50 4.04 4.92 -5.98
C PHE A 50 4.74 5.61 -7.17
N GLU A 51 4.09 5.65 -8.34
CA GLU A 51 4.60 6.39 -9.51
C GLU A 51 4.83 7.88 -9.20
N GLY A 52 3.88 8.51 -8.50
CA GLY A 52 4.00 9.89 -8.04
C GLY A 52 5.15 10.09 -7.07
N ALA A 53 5.35 9.17 -6.11
CA ALA A 53 6.44 9.23 -5.15
C ALA A 53 7.82 9.12 -5.83
N VAL A 54 7.97 8.19 -6.79
CA VAL A 54 9.22 8.04 -7.55
C VAL A 54 9.52 9.29 -8.38
N THR A 55 8.49 9.84 -9.03
CA THR A 55 8.62 11.09 -9.81
C THR A 55 9.04 12.27 -8.94
N ALA A 56 8.44 12.42 -7.76
CA ALA A 56 8.78 13.48 -6.81
C ALA A 56 10.24 13.34 -6.32
N LEU A 57 10.64 12.13 -5.92
CA LEU A 57 12.01 11.85 -5.49
C LEU A 57 13.04 12.19 -6.58
N ALA A 58 12.77 11.84 -7.84
CA ALA A 58 13.64 12.19 -8.96
C ALA A 58 13.79 13.72 -9.15
N GLY A 59 12.73 14.50 -8.84
CA GLY A 59 12.77 15.96 -8.90
C GLY A 59 13.56 16.62 -7.76
N GLU A 60 13.72 15.94 -6.63
CA GLU A 60 14.45 16.43 -5.45
C GLU A 60 15.96 16.13 -5.48
N LEU A 61 16.38 15.08 -6.19
CA LEU A 61 17.78 14.62 -6.29
C LEU A 61 18.66 15.48 -7.22
N ARG A 62 18.51 16.81 -7.19
CA ARG A 62 19.33 17.75 -7.96
C ARG A 62 20.71 18.00 -7.34
#